data_AF-A0A6M8W6S7-F1
#
_entry.id   AF-A0A6M8W6S7-F1
#
_cell.length_a   1.000
_cell.length_b   1.000
_cell.length_c   1.000
_cell.angle_alpha   90.00
_cell.angle_beta   90.00
_cell.angle_gamma   90.00
#
_symmetry.space_group_name_H-M   'P 1'
#
loop_
_entity.id
_entity.type
_entity.pdbx_description
1 polymer ?
#
loop_
_entity_poly.entity_id
_entity_poly.type
_entity_poly.pdbx_seq_one_letter_code
_entity_poly.pdbx_strand_id
1 'polypeptide(L)'
;MVDSSNTVKPPIPFSALIPFLLIAFGLAWGIVALFIVFPDRMTAFFGEISGQHPLFFLAVYAPAIAAFIIVIYHSGANGLRRFLTRLFLWRCAPLWYVFLVVGVPLLFYGGAALKGNLFAEPIPFAPFQALLIALLLAAIKGPVEEFGWRGLALPLLQRRFTPLWAALILGIVWGFWHLPAFLLSGTQQSAWSFTPFFAGTIAVSVIMTALFNASRGSILLAAVMHFQLINPIWPDAQPYDTLFFVAAAVVIVWFNREAMLTGVNAVTEVIPTAGPAHEVRAP
;
A
#
# COMPACT_ATOMS: atom_id res chain seq x y z
N MET A 1 -16.89 37.06 -25.09
CA MET A 1 -16.96 35.59 -24.97
C MET A 1 -16.60 35.23 -23.55
N VAL A 2 -17.59 34.87 -22.73
CA VAL A 2 -17.36 34.34 -21.39
C VAL A 2 -16.88 32.91 -21.57
N ASP A 3 -15.68 32.60 -21.10
CA ASP A 3 -15.10 31.25 -21.10
C ASP A 3 -15.96 30.32 -20.22
N SER A 4 -16.80 29.54 -20.88
CA SER A 4 -17.81 28.66 -20.29
C SER A 4 -17.32 27.21 -20.22
N SER A 5 -16.14 26.95 -19.66
CA SER A 5 -15.69 25.55 -19.49
C SER A 5 -14.87 25.21 -18.24
N ASN A 6 -14.80 26.09 -17.23
CA ASN A 6 -14.35 25.70 -15.88
C ASN A 6 -15.47 25.03 -15.06
N THR A 7 -16.18 24.05 -15.65
CA THR A 7 -17.05 23.18 -14.86
C THR A 7 -16.17 22.25 -14.04
N VAL A 8 -15.98 22.60 -12.76
CA VAL A 8 -15.32 21.73 -11.79
C VAL A 8 -16.13 20.44 -11.74
N LYS A 9 -15.59 19.36 -12.33
CA LYS A 9 -16.23 18.04 -12.27
C LYS A 9 -16.46 17.66 -10.81
N PRO A 10 -17.61 17.06 -10.48
CA PRO A 10 -17.91 16.67 -9.11
C PRO A 10 -16.83 15.71 -8.59
N PRO A 11 -16.50 15.78 -7.29
CA PRO A 11 -15.50 14.90 -6.69
C PRO A 11 -15.90 13.43 -6.87
N ILE A 12 -14.92 12.54 -7.01
CA ILE A 12 -15.15 11.09 -7.09
C ILE A 12 -16.03 10.67 -5.90
N PRO A 13 -17.20 10.07 -6.09
CA PRO A 13 -18.14 9.78 -5.01
C PRO A 13 -17.65 8.62 -4.12
N PHE A 14 -18.17 8.53 -2.90
CA PHE A 14 -17.87 7.41 -2.00
C PHE A 14 -18.26 6.05 -2.60
N SER A 15 -19.34 6.01 -3.39
CA SER A 15 -19.80 4.79 -4.08
C SER A 15 -18.78 4.25 -5.10
N ALA A 16 -17.79 5.03 -5.51
CA ALA A 16 -16.71 4.57 -6.38
C ALA A 16 -15.82 3.49 -5.72
N LEU A 17 -15.91 3.30 -4.39
CA LEU A 17 -15.29 2.16 -3.71
C LEU A 17 -15.82 0.82 -4.22
N ILE A 18 -17.09 0.73 -4.64
CA ILE A 18 -17.68 -0.53 -5.13
C ILE A 18 -16.99 -0.99 -6.42
N PRO A 19 -17.01 -0.23 -7.53
CA PRO A 19 -16.32 -0.65 -8.75
C PRO A 19 -14.80 -0.75 -8.55
N PHE A 20 -14.20 0.07 -7.68
CA PHE A 20 -12.80 -0.08 -7.30
C PHE A 20 -12.50 -1.47 -6.72
N LEU A 21 -13.26 -1.91 -5.71
CA LEU A 21 -13.07 -3.21 -5.07
C LEU A 21 -13.39 -4.36 -6.02
N LEU A 22 -14.42 -4.24 -6.85
CA LEU A 22 -14.75 -5.26 -7.85
C LEU A 22 -13.62 -5.47 -8.86
N ILE A 23 -12.99 -4.39 -9.34
CA ILE A 23 -11.84 -4.49 -10.26
C ILE A 23 -10.61 -5.03 -9.50
N ALA A 24 -10.30 -4.48 -8.32
CA ALA A 24 -9.12 -4.85 -7.55
C ALA A 24 -9.13 -6.32 -7.11
N PHE A 25 -10.26 -6.80 -6.57
CA PHE A 25 -10.43 -8.21 -6.20
C PHE A 25 -10.64 -9.08 -7.43
N GLY A 26 -11.48 -8.67 -8.38
CA GLY A 26 -11.78 -9.47 -9.57
C GLY A 26 -10.54 -9.80 -10.39
N LEU A 27 -9.64 -8.84 -10.58
CA LEU A 27 -8.37 -9.08 -11.28
C LEU A 27 -7.43 -9.96 -10.44
N ALA A 28 -7.16 -9.59 -9.18
CA ALA A 28 -6.19 -10.31 -8.36
C ALA A 28 -6.63 -11.75 -8.05
N TRP A 29 -7.86 -11.90 -7.55
CA TRP A 29 -8.41 -13.21 -7.23
C TRP A 29 -8.68 -14.02 -8.48
N GLY A 30 -9.14 -13.40 -9.58
CA GLY A 30 -9.39 -14.09 -10.84
C GLY A 30 -8.13 -14.73 -11.42
N ILE A 31 -7.02 -14.00 -11.47
CA ILE A 31 -5.74 -14.53 -11.96
C ILE A 31 -5.29 -15.71 -11.10
N VAL A 32 -5.29 -15.56 -9.77
CA VAL A 32 -4.84 -16.63 -8.87
C VAL A 32 -5.79 -17.83 -8.92
N ALA A 33 -7.10 -17.61 -8.98
CA ALA A 33 -8.09 -18.67 -9.09
C ALA A 33 -7.91 -19.49 -10.38
N LEU A 34 -7.51 -18.88 -11.49
CA LEU A 34 -7.20 -19.63 -12.72
C LEU A 34 -6.01 -20.58 -12.52
N PHE A 35 -4.95 -20.16 -11.81
CA PHE A 35 -3.83 -21.03 -11.48
C PHE A 35 -4.19 -22.14 -10.49
N ILE A 36 -5.15 -21.90 -9.59
CA ILE A 36 -5.62 -22.92 -8.64
C ILE A 36 -6.55 -23.94 -9.31
N VAL A 37 -7.48 -23.49 -10.15
CA VAL A 37 -8.52 -24.35 -10.76
C VAL A 37 -8.03 -25.05 -12.02
N PHE A 38 -7.12 -24.43 -12.78
CA PHE A 38 -6.58 -24.98 -14.03
C PHE A 38 -5.05 -24.99 -14.07
N PRO A 39 -4.37 -25.61 -13.07
CA PRO A 39 -2.92 -25.50 -12.90
C PRO A 39 -2.14 -25.97 -14.13
N ASP A 40 -2.48 -27.12 -14.72
CA ASP A 40 -1.77 -27.66 -15.88
C ASP A 40 -1.86 -26.75 -17.10
N ARG A 41 -3.06 -26.19 -17.36
CA ARG A 41 -3.27 -25.29 -18.50
C ARG A 41 -2.56 -23.97 -18.28
N MET A 42 -2.71 -23.37 -17.10
CA MET A 42 -2.06 -22.10 -16.79
C MET A 42 -0.54 -22.22 -16.83
N THR A 43 0.01 -23.31 -16.28
CA THR A 43 1.45 -23.60 -16.31
C THR A 43 1.94 -23.87 -17.73
N ALA A 44 1.18 -24.60 -18.55
CA ALA A 44 1.56 -24.86 -19.94
C ALA A 44 1.60 -23.59 -20.80
N PHE A 45 0.68 -22.63 -20.59
CA PHE A 45 0.62 -21.40 -21.38
C PHE A 45 1.52 -20.29 -20.85
N PHE A 46 1.62 -20.13 -19.53
CA PHE A 46 2.25 -18.98 -18.89
C PHE A 46 3.50 -19.32 -18.08
N GLY A 47 3.73 -20.60 -17.79
CA GLY A 47 4.80 -21.06 -16.88
C GLY A 47 4.32 -21.16 -15.44
N GLU A 48 5.20 -21.70 -14.59
CA GLU A 48 4.93 -21.83 -13.15
C GLU A 48 4.82 -20.44 -12.49
N ILE A 49 3.78 -20.26 -11.69
CA ILE A 49 3.57 -19.01 -10.98
C ILE A 49 4.54 -18.88 -9.81
N SER A 50 5.12 -17.69 -9.69
CA SER A 50 6.03 -17.33 -8.62
C SER A 50 5.85 -15.86 -8.26
N GLY A 51 6.47 -15.43 -7.17
CA GLY A 51 6.50 -14.00 -6.80
C GLY A 51 7.15 -13.07 -7.84
N GLN A 52 7.85 -13.63 -8.85
CA GLN A 52 8.46 -12.90 -9.96
C GLN A 52 7.66 -12.99 -11.26
N HIS A 53 6.59 -13.78 -11.29
CA HIS A 53 5.84 -14.07 -12.50
C HIS A 53 5.04 -12.83 -12.99
N PRO A 54 5.02 -12.52 -14.30
CA PRO A 54 4.31 -11.33 -14.81
C PRO A 54 2.82 -11.27 -14.45
N LEU A 55 2.11 -12.40 -14.48
CA LEU A 55 0.71 -12.46 -14.05
C LEU A 55 0.54 -12.23 -12.53
N PHE A 56 1.55 -12.57 -11.72
CA PHE A 56 1.53 -12.24 -10.30
C PHE A 56 1.68 -10.72 -10.10
N PHE A 57 2.57 -10.06 -10.85
CA PHE A 57 2.64 -8.59 -10.86
C PHE A 57 1.33 -7.94 -11.33
N LEU A 58 0.69 -8.49 -12.35
CA LEU A 58 -0.61 -8.00 -12.82
C LEU A 58 -1.69 -8.12 -11.73
N ALA A 59 -1.72 -9.25 -11.01
CA ALA A 59 -2.60 -9.43 -9.86
C ALA A 59 -2.30 -8.40 -8.76
N VAL A 60 -1.02 -8.17 -8.44
CA VAL A 60 -0.59 -7.16 -7.46
C VAL A 60 -0.96 -5.74 -7.89
N TYR A 61 -0.90 -5.43 -9.19
CA TYR A 61 -1.21 -4.09 -9.70
C TYR A 61 -2.72 -3.80 -9.78
N ALA A 62 -3.57 -4.79 -9.50
CA ALA A 62 -5.02 -4.66 -9.57
C ALA A 62 -5.61 -3.42 -8.86
N PRO A 63 -5.26 -3.09 -7.59
CA PRO A 63 -5.71 -1.86 -6.94
C PRO A 63 -5.26 -0.58 -7.66
N ALA A 64 -4.04 -0.53 -8.23
CA ALA A 64 -3.57 0.63 -8.99
C ALA A 64 -4.34 0.80 -10.29
N ILE A 65 -4.55 -0.31 -11.03
CA ILE A 65 -5.33 -0.36 -12.26
C ILE A 65 -6.76 0.12 -11.98
N ALA A 66 -7.38 -0.39 -10.92
CA ALA A 66 -8.72 0.02 -10.48
C ALA A 66 -8.76 1.53 -10.20
N ALA A 67 -7.79 2.07 -9.44
CA ALA A 67 -7.77 3.50 -9.13
C ALA A 67 -7.59 4.37 -10.39
N PHE A 68 -6.70 4.00 -11.31
CA PHE A 68 -6.52 4.75 -12.55
C PHE A 68 -7.78 4.74 -13.41
N ILE A 69 -8.47 3.60 -13.54
CA ILE A 69 -9.75 3.52 -14.25
C ILE A 69 -10.77 4.48 -13.62
N ILE A 70 -10.94 4.43 -12.30
CA ILE A 70 -11.91 5.29 -11.59
C ILE A 70 -11.55 6.77 -11.71
N VAL A 71 -10.28 7.13 -11.54
CA VAL A 71 -9.81 8.53 -11.64
C VAL A 71 -9.98 9.06 -13.07
N ILE A 72 -9.61 8.29 -14.09
CA ILE A 72 -9.80 8.68 -15.50
C ILE A 72 -11.30 8.82 -15.82
N TYR A 73 -12.11 7.85 -15.41
CA TYR A 73 -13.55 7.87 -15.67
C TYR A 73 -14.24 9.11 -15.09
N HIS A 74 -13.95 9.44 -13.83
CA HIS A 74 -14.57 10.59 -13.15
C HIS A 74 -13.93 11.94 -13.50
N SER A 75 -12.65 12.00 -13.80
CA SER A 75 -11.91 13.27 -13.83
C SER A 75 -11.00 13.47 -15.05
N GLY A 76 -10.97 12.49 -15.96
CA GLY A 76 -10.19 12.53 -17.20
C GLY A 76 -8.67 12.59 -16.98
N ALA A 77 -7.93 12.79 -18.08
CA ALA A 77 -6.47 12.84 -18.05
C ALA A 77 -5.91 13.95 -17.14
N ASN A 78 -6.57 15.12 -17.09
CA ASN A 78 -6.19 16.21 -16.19
C ASN A 78 -6.37 15.83 -14.71
N GLY A 79 -7.43 15.10 -14.37
CA GLY A 79 -7.63 14.54 -13.03
C GLY A 79 -6.56 13.54 -12.66
N LEU A 80 -6.20 12.64 -13.58
CA LEU A 80 -5.10 11.70 -13.37
C LEU A 80 -3.75 12.41 -13.17
N ARG A 81 -3.45 13.44 -13.97
CA ARG A 81 -2.22 14.23 -13.78
C ARG A 81 -2.15 14.85 -12.39
N ARG A 82 -3.25 15.42 -11.90
CA ARG A 82 -3.33 15.96 -10.53
C ARG A 82 -3.27 14.88 -9.46
N PHE A 83 -3.88 13.72 -9.69
CA PHE A 83 -3.74 12.58 -8.79
C PHE A 83 -2.27 12.15 -8.63
N LEU A 84 -1.54 12.09 -9.75
CA LEU A 84 -0.12 11.73 -9.76
C LEU A 84 0.81 12.78 -9.15
N THR A 85 0.38 14.04 -8.95
CA THR A 85 1.24 15.03 -8.26
C THR A 85 1.53 14.65 -6.82
N ARG A 86 0.72 13.76 -6.23
CA ARG A 86 0.91 13.21 -4.88
C ARG A 86 2.15 12.32 -4.75
N LEU A 87 2.75 11.91 -5.88
CA LEU A 87 4.07 11.28 -5.92
C LEU A 87 5.22 12.26 -5.66
N PHE A 88 4.99 13.56 -5.74
CA PHE A 88 6.00 14.59 -5.45
C PHE A 88 5.84 15.21 -4.06
N LEU A 89 4.87 14.73 -3.26
CA LEU A 89 4.72 15.13 -1.86
C LEU A 89 5.73 14.36 -1.01
N TRP A 90 6.91 14.93 -0.78
CA TRP A 90 7.90 14.32 0.09
C TRP A 90 7.87 14.90 1.50
N ARG A 91 7.68 16.21 1.67
CA ARG A 91 7.77 16.89 2.98
C ARG A 91 6.85 16.29 4.05
N CYS A 92 7.46 15.69 5.07
CA CYS A 92 6.82 15.15 6.27
C CYS A 92 7.69 15.48 7.50
N ALA A 93 7.16 15.30 8.72
CA ALA A 93 7.95 15.50 9.94
C ALA A 93 9.17 14.55 9.96
N PRO A 94 10.37 15.00 10.39
CA PRO A 94 11.59 14.19 10.37
C PRO A 94 11.46 12.83 11.05
N LEU A 95 10.66 12.74 12.13
CA LEU A 95 10.42 11.50 12.85
C LEU A 95 9.82 10.39 11.97
N TRP A 96 9.01 10.73 10.96
CA TRP A 96 8.49 9.74 10.02
C TRP A 96 9.58 9.14 9.14
N TYR A 97 10.58 9.93 8.73
CA TYR A 97 11.72 9.41 8.00
C TYR A 97 12.60 8.52 8.88
N VAL A 98 12.83 8.91 10.13
CA VAL A 98 13.53 8.07 11.11
C VAL A 98 12.78 6.75 11.29
N PHE A 99 11.45 6.79 11.42
CA PHE A 99 10.64 5.59 11.51
C PHE A 99 10.73 4.72 10.24
N LEU A 100 10.68 5.31 9.04
CA LEU A 100 10.80 4.56 7.78
C LEU A 100 12.17 3.89 7.61
N VAL A 101 13.26 4.59 7.95
CA VAL A 101 14.64 4.13 7.69
C VAL A 101 15.18 3.26 8.82
N VAL A 102 14.77 3.51 10.06
CA VAL A 102 15.30 2.83 11.26
C VAL A 102 14.19 2.08 11.99
N GLY A 103 13.03 2.69 12.18
CA GLY A 103 11.91 2.08 12.90
C GLY A 103 11.44 0.78 12.26
N VAL A 104 11.08 0.80 10.97
CA VAL A 104 10.56 -0.39 10.25
C VAL A 104 11.56 -1.54 10.25
N PRO A 105 12.85 -1.34 9.91
CA PRO A 105 13.84 -2.42 10.02
C PRO A 105 13.93 -2.98 11.44
N LEU A 106 13.92 -2.14 12.48
CA LEU A 106 13.95 -2.61 13.86
C LEU A 106 12.75 -3.49 14.23
N LEU A 107 11.57 -3.28 13.64
CA LEU A 107 10.42 -4.17 13.84
C LEU A 107 10.67 -5.56 13.25
N PHE A 108 11.27 -5.63 12.05
CA PHE A 108 11.66 -6.90 11.43
C PHE A 108 12.78 -7.60 12.23
N TYR A 109 13.84 -6.89 12.60
CA TYR A 109 14.92 -7.45 13.40
C TYR A 109 14.44 -7.88 14.79
N GLY A 110 13.49 -7.16 15.40
CA GLY A 110 12.83 -7.57 16.64
C GLY A 110 12.06 -8.88 16.47
N GLY A 111 11.28 -9.02 15.39
CA GLY A 111 10.57 -10.26 15.07
C GLY A 111 11.52 -11.42 14.81
N ALA A 112 12.60 -11.21 14.07
CA ALA A 112 13.65 -12.20 13.83
C ALA A 112 14.38 -12.61 15.12
N ALA A 113 14.62 -11.68 16.03
CA ALA A 113 15.18 -11.98 17.35
C ALA A 113 14.24 -12.90 18.17
N LEU A 114 12.94 -12.60 18.21
CA LEU A 114 11.95 -13.47 18.87
C LEU A 114 11.81 -14.83 18.18
N LYS A 115 11.96 -14.86 16.86
CA LYS A 115 11.99 -16.11 16.08
C LYS A 115 13.25 -16.94 16.33
N GLY A 116 14.32 -16.32 16.83
CA GLY A 116 15.61 -16.97 17.09
C GLY A 116 16.52 -17.09 15.86
N ASN A 117 16.28 -16.32 14.81
CA ASN A 117 17.02 -16.40 13.54
C ASN A 117 17.76 -15.10 13.16
N LEU A 118 17.98 -14.21 14.13
CA LEU A 118 18.59 -12.88 13.93
C LEU A 118 19.90 -12.90 13.11
N PHE A 119 20.69 -13.97 13.25
CA PHE A 119 21.98 -14.14 12.57
C PHE A 119 22.00 -15.34 11.61
N ALA A 120 20.83 -15.90 11.25
CA ALA A 120 20.75 -17.08 10.40
C ALA A 120 21.17 -16.78 8.95
N GLU A 121 20.84 -15.59 8.44
CA GLU A 121 21.16 -15.17 7.07
C GLU A 121 21.75 -13.76 7.03
N PRO A 122 23.05 -13.59 7.37
CA PRO A 122 23.69 -12.28 7.40
C PRO A 122 23.82 -11.62 6.01
N ILE A 123 23.75 -12.40 4.93
CA ILE A 123 23.77 -11.91 3.54
C ILE A 123 22.71 -12.70 2.74
N PRO A 124 21.46 -12.22 2.65
CA PRO A 124 20.38 -12.97 2.02
C PRO A 124 20.53 -13.10 0.49
N PHE A 125 21.47 -12.37 -0.13
CA PHE A 125 21.68 -12.38 -1.58
C PHE A 125 23.16 -12.43 -1.95
N ALA A 126 23.60 -13.59 -2.43
CA ALA A 126 24.85 -13.77 -3.15
C ALA A 126 24.54 -14.43 -4.50
N PRO A 127 24.92 -13.84 -5.66
CA PRO A 127 25.76 -12.65 -5.83
C PRO A 127 25.00 -11.31 -5.69
N PHE A 128 25.72 -10.18 -5.60
CA PHE A 128 25.17 -8.83 -5.44
C PHE A 128 24.13 -8.45 -6.52
N GLN A 129 24.28 -8.98 -7.73
CA GLN A 129 23.31 -8.79 -8.82
C GLN A 129 21.92 -9.30 -8.45
N ALA A 130 21.82 -10.42 -7.72
CA ALA A 130 20.54 -10.96 -7.27
C ALA A 130 19.85 -10.02 -6.27
N LEU A 131 20.62 -9.37 -5.38
CA LEU A 131 20.12 -8.34 -4.47
C LEU A 131 19.52 -7.17 -5.25
N LEU A 132 20.25 -6.65 -6.24
CA LEU A 132 19.78 -5.52 -7.04
C LEU A 132 18.48 -5.86 -7.77
N ILE A 133 18.38 -7.05 -8.37
CA ILE A 133 17.15 -7.51 -9.04
C ILE A 133 16.00 -7.62 -8.03
N ALA A 134 16.23 -8.22 -6.86
CA ALA A 134 15.21 -8.36 -5.83
C ALA A 134 14.71 -6.99 -5.33
N LEU A 135 15.61 -6.03 -5.12
CA LEU A 135 15.27 -4.66 -4.73
C LEU A 135 14.47 -3.94 -5.80
N LEU A 136 14.87 -4.06 -7.07
CA LEU A 136 14.16 -3.44 -8.19
C LEU A 136 12.74 -4.02 -8.33
N LEU A 137 12.60 -5.34 -8.27
CA LEU A 137 11.30 -6.01 -8.33
C LEU A 137 10.42 -5.61 -7.14
N ALA A 138 10.98 -5.54 -5.92
CA ALA A 138 10.25 -5.08 -4.75
C ALA A 138 9.80 -3.61 -4.89
N ALA A 139 10.66 -2.73 -5.43
CA ALA A 139 10.38 -1.31 -5.61
C ALA A 139 9.21 -1.05 -6.58
N ILE A 140 8.96 -1.95 -7.53
CA ILE A 140 7.83 -1.82 -8.46
C ILE A 140 6.63 -2.72 -8.09
N LYS A 141 6.77 -3.66 -7.15
CA LYS A 141 5.69 -4.60 -6.78
C LYS A 141 4.67 -3.97 -5.81
N GLY A 142 4.98 -3.99 -4.52
CA GLY A 142 4.09 -3.49 -3.46
C GLY A 142 3.81 -1.99 -3.55
N PRO A 143 4.81 -1.13 -3.81
CA PRO A 143 4.62 0.32 -3.92
C PRO A 143 3.53 0.77 -4.90
N VAL A 144 3.31 0.00 -5.97
CA VAL A 144 2.27 0.30 -6.97
C VAL A 144 0.87 0.13 -6.38
N GLU A 145 0.65 -0.77 -5.43
CA GLU A 145 -0.65 -0.95 -4.78
C GLU A 145 -1.17 0.33 -4.12
N GLU A 146 -0.26 1.20 -3.67
CA GLU A 146 -0.57 2.40 -2.91
C GLU A 146 -1.32 3.47 -3.71
N PHE A 147 -1.28 3.41 -5.05
CA PHE A 147 -2.18 4.20 -5.89
C PHE A 147 -3.65 3.87 -5.59
N GLY A 148 -3.96 2.60 -5.38
CA GLY A 148 -5.30 2.14 -5.04
C GLY A 148 -5.64 2.35 -3.58
N TRP A 149 -4.86 1.76 -2.68
CA TRP A 149 -5.20 1.72 -1.26
C TRP A 149 -5.15 3.09 -0.60
N ARG A 150 -4.01 3.79 -0.71
CA ARG A 150 -3.81 5.10 -0.07
C ARG A 150 -4.20 6.23 -0.99
N GLY A 151 -3.97 6.11 -2.29
CA GLY A 151 -4.33 7.13 -3.27
C GLY A 151 -5.85 7.33 -3.42
N LEU A 152 -6.63 6.24 -3.46
CA LEU A 152 -8.07 6.31 -3.73
C LEU A 152 -8.93 5.84 -2.55
N ALA A 153 -8.75 4.61 -2.08
CA ALA A 153 -9.67 3.99 -1.13
C ALA A 153 -9.67 4.69 0.24
N LEU A 154 -8.48 4.97 0.79
CA LEU A 154 -8.33 5.64 2.09
C LEU A 154 -9.00 7.03 2.11
N PRO A 155 -8.73 7.96 1.16
CA PRO A 155 -9.43 9.25 1.14
C PRO A 155 -10.94 9.13 1.06
N LEU A 156 -11.47 8.15 0.32
CA LEU A 156 -12.92 7.90 0.27
C LEU A 156 -13.44 7.43 1.63
N LEU A 157 -12.77 6.47 2.29
CA LEU A 157 -13.13 6.00 3.64
C LEU A 157 -13.07 7.13 4.68
N GLN A 158 -12.05 7.98 4.65
CA GLN A 158 -11.89 9.09 5.59
C GLN A 158 -12.97 10.18 5.46
N ARG A 159 -13.81 10.17 4.40
CA ARG A 159 -14.99 11.05 4.30
C ARG A 159 -16.15 10.61 5.19
N ARG A 160 -16.16 9.35 5.61
CA ARG A 160 -17.26 8.74 6.37
C ARG A 160 -16.82 8.27 7.76
N PHE A 161 -15.53 8.04 7.94
CA PHE A 161 -14.95 7.47 9.14
C PHE A 161 -13.76 8.31 9.60
N THR A 162 -13.50 8.34 10.91
CA THR A 162 -12.25 8.88 11.46
C THR A 162 -11.06 8.07 10.89
N PRO A 163 -9.84 8.62 10.83
CA PRO A 163 -8.69 7.91 10.29
C PRO A 163 -8.44 6.53 10.88
N LEU A 164 -8.63 6.33 12.19
CA LEU A 164 -8.49 5.00 12.79
C LEU A 164 -9.49 3.99 12.19
N TRP A 165 -10.78 4.30 12.18
CA TRP A 165 -11.81 3.44 11.59
C TRP A 165 -11.61 3.22 10.08
N ALA A 166 -11.24 4.27 9.34
CA ALA A 166 -10.90 4.13 7.92
C ALA A 166 -9.72 3.18 7.71
N ALA A 167 -8.68 3.27 8.56
CA ALA A 167 -7.51 2.41 8.50
C ALA A 167 -7.82 0.94 8.84
N LEU A 168 -8.67 0.71 9.85
CA LEU A 168 -9.11 -0.64 10.25
C LEU A 168 -9.91 -1.30 9.13
N ILE A 169 -10.90 -0.59 8.56
CA ILE A 169 -11.70 -1.07 7.44
C ILE A 169 -10.79 -1.38 6.24
N LEU A 170 -9.90 -0.45 5.88
CA LEU A 170 -8.98 -0.64 4.77
C LEU A 170 -8.01 -1.79 5.02
N GLY A 171 -7.53 -1.95 6.26
CA GLY A 171 -6.63 -3.03 6.65
C GLY A 171 -7.27 -4.40 6.54
N ILE A 172 -8.55 -4.52 6.92
CA ILE A 172 -9.34 -5.75 6.73
C ILE A 172 -9.49 -6.07 5.24
N VAL A 173 -9.90 -5.07 4.44
CA VAL A 173 -10.07 -5.23 3.00
C VAL A 173 -8.75 -5.64 2.33
N TRP A 174 -7.66 -4.96 2.65
CA TRP A 174 -6.34 -5.24 2.11
C TRP A 174 -5.80 -6.60 2.58
N GLY A 175 -6.04 -6.99 3.83
CA GLY A 175 -5.68 -8.31 4.35
C GLY A 175 -6.40 -9.44 3.63
N PHE A 176 -7.71 -9.31 3.40
CA PHE A 176 -8.46 -10.30 2.62
C PHE A 176 -8.08 -10.32 1.14
N TRP A 177 -7.72 -9.17 0.56
CA TRP A 177 -7.27 -9.13 -0.83
C TRP A 177 -6.08 -10.08 -1.09
N HIS A 178 -5.20 -10.28 -0.10
CA HIS A 178 -4.08 -11.21 -0.18
C HIS A 178 -4.44 -12.70 -0.05
N LEU A 179 -5.65 -13.05 0.39
CA LEU A 179 -6.00 -14.42 0.76
C LEU A 179 -5.66 -15.47 -0.31
N PRO A 180 -5.91 -15.26 -1.62
CA PRO A 180 -5.58 -16.26 -2.63
C PRO A 180 -4.08 -16.58 -2.73
N ALA A 181 -3.19 -15.63 -2.39
CA ALA A 181 -1.75 -15.87 -2.44
C ALA A 181 -1.31 -16.95 -1.43
N PHE A 182 -1.98 -17.06 -0.28
CA PHE A 182 -1.72 -18.11 0.72
C PHE A 182 -2.06 -19.52 0.21
N LEU A 183 -2.92 -19.62 -0.80
CA LEU A 183 -3.34 -20.88 -1.39
C LEU A 183 -2.45 -21.30 -2.59
N LEU A 184 -1.50 -20.44 -2.98
CA LEU A 184 -0.73 -20.61 -4.19
C LEU A 184 0.73 -20.96 -3.87
N SER A 185 1.11 -22.20 -4.16
CA SER A 185 2.51 -22.65 -4.07
C SER A 185 3.41 -21.79 -4.95
N GLY A 186 4.60 -21.43 -4.46
CA GLY A 186 5.54 -20.55 -5.17
C GLY A 186 5.47 -19.06 -4.78
N THR A 187 4.53 -18.68 -3.91
CA THR A 187 4.52 -17.37 -3.26
C THR A 187 5.20 -17.42 -1.90
N GLN A 188 5.59 -16.28 -1.33
CA GLN A 188 6.10 -16.25 0.05
C GLN A 188 4.98 -16.54 1.05
N GLN A 189 3.77 -16.07 0.74
CA GLN A 189 2.59 -16.17 1.57
C GLN A 189 2.15 -17.61 1.82
N SER A 190 2.39 -18.54 0.89
CA SER A 190 2.04 -19.95 1.09
C SER A 190 2.85 -20.63 2.21
N ALA A 191 3.98 -20.04 2.63
CA ALA A 191 4.76 -20.50 3.78
C ALA A 191 4.34 -19.82 5.11
N TRP A 192 3.38 -18.90 5.07
CA TRP A 192 2.99 -18.08 6.22
C TRP A 192 1.63 -18.49 6.79
N SER A 193 1.41 -18.17 8.06
CA SER A 193 0.07 -18.27 8.63
C SER A 193 -0.75 -17.02 8.29
N PHE A 194 -1.95 -17.22 7.75
CA PHE A 194 -2.82 -16.11 7.34
C PHE A 194 -3.23 -15.22 8.52
N THR A 195 -3.53 -15.80 9.68
CA THR A 195 -4.05 -15.05 10.84
C THR A 195 -3.09 -13.96 11.35
N PRO A 196 -1.80 -14.25 11.67
CA PRO A 196 -0.86 -13.19 12.07
C PRO A 196 -0.61 -12.20 10.93
N PHE A 197 -0.46 -12.66 9.69
CA PHE A 197 -0.32 -11.76 8.55
C PHE A 197 -1.51 -10.79 8.42
N PHE A 198 -2.72 -11.28 8.60
CA PHE A 198 -3.95 -10.49 8.53
C PHE A 198 -3.98 -9.43 9.65
N ALA A 199 -3.65 -9.82 10.89
CA ALA A 199 -3.52 -8.87 11.99
C ALA A 199 -2.42 -7.83 11.75
N GLY A 200 -1.27 -8.25 11.23
CA GLY A 200 -0.16 -7.38 10.84
C GLY A 200 -0.56 -6.40 9.75
N THR A 201 -1.32 -6.84 8.75
CA THR A 201 -1.82 -5.99 7.66
C THR A 201 -2.76 -4.89 8.18
N ILE A 202 -3.61 -5.20 9.16
CA ILE A 202 -4.46 -4.21 9.83
C ILE A 202 -3.60 -3.20 10.59
N ALA A 203 -2.62 -3.66 11.37
CA ALA A 203 -1.72 -2.79 12.12
C ALA A 203 -0.92 -1.86 11.19
N VAL A 204 -0.35 -2.41 10.12
CA VAL A 204 0.34 -1.65 9.07
C VAL A 204 -0.61 -0.61 8.45
N SER A 205 -1.86 -0.97 8.18
CA SER A 205 -2.83 -0.02 7.61
C SER A 205 -3.06 1.19 8.51
N VAL A 206 -3.11 0.97 9.84
CA VAL A 206 -3.18 2.05 10.84
C VAL A 206 -1.94 2.94 10.78
N ILE A 207 -0.74 2.35 10.77
CA ILE A 207 0.54 3.08 10.69
C ILE A 207 0.60 3.92 9.40
N MET A 208 0.29 3.30 8.26
CA MET A 208 0.30 3.96 6.95
C MET A 208 -0.72 5.08 6.87
N THR A 209 -1.87 4.95 7.52
CA THR A 209 -2.90 6.00 7.54
C THR A 209 -2.40 7.23 8.31
N ALA A 210 -1.73 7.03 9.45
CA ALA A 210 -1.11 8.12 10.21
C ALA A 210 0.00 8.81 9.38
N LEU A 211 0.90 8.04 8.75
CA LEU A 211 1.93 8.57 7.86
C LEU A 211 1.34 9.36 6.69
N PHE A 212 0.30 8.81 6.06
CA PHE A 212 -0.35 9.41 4.90
C PHE A 212 -1.00 10.74 5.25
N ASN A 213 -1.71 10.83 6.39
CA ASN A 213 -2.30 12.09 6.83
C ASN A 213 -1.21 13.11 7.24
N ALA A 214 -0.19 12.68 7.99
CA ALA A 214 0.93 13.55 8.40
C ALA A 214 1.73 14.10 7.20
N SER A 215 1.78 13.37 6.10
CA SER A 215 2.44 13.78 4.84
C SER A 215 1.52 14.52 3.87
N ARG A 216 0.33 14.94 4.32
CA ARG A 216 -0.70 15.63 3.50
C ARG A 216 -1.12 14.82 2.27
N GLY A 217 -1.17 13.50 2.43
CA GLY A 217 -1.67 12.58 1.43
C GLY A 217 -0.62 12.10 0.43
N SER A 218 0.63 11.98 0.84
CA SER A 218 1.71 11.50 -0.01
C SER A 218 1.52 10.05 -0.43
N ILE A 219 1.37 9.81 -1.74
CA ILE A 219 1.45 8.46 -2.30
C ILE A 219 2.91 7.98 -2.28
N LEU A 220 3.88 8.89 -2.45
CA LEU A 220 5.30 8.57 -2.40
C LEU A 220 5.71 7.93 -1.06
N LEU A 221 5.33 8.54 0.06
CA LEU A 221 5.73 8.03 1.37
C LEU A 221 4.98 6.74 1.75
N ALA A 222 3.73 6.59 1.30
CA ALA A 222 3.02 5.32 1.39
C ALA A 222 3.74 4.22 0.57
N ALA A 223 4.16 4.53 -0.65
CA ALA A 223 4.92 3.65 -1.54
C ALA A 223 6.29 3.27 -0.94
N VAL A 224 7.01 4.21 -0.34
CA VAL A 224 8.27 3.94 0.37
C VAL A 224 8.05 3.06 1.60
N MET A 225 7.01 3.32 2.39
CA MET A 225 6.64 2.45 3.50
C MET A 225 6.32 1.03 3.02
N HIS A 226 5.54 0.90 1.95
CA HIS A 226 5.23 -0.41 1.37
C HIS A 226 6.51 -1.11 0.89
N PHE A 227 7.41 -0.41 0.19
CA PHE A 227 8.71 -0.96 -0.17
C PHE A 227 9.48 -1.48 1.05
N GLN A 228 9.48 -0.74 2.17
CA GLN A 228 10.12 -1.18 3.42
C GLN A 228 9.49 -2.46 3.99
N LEU A 229 8.18 -2.68 3.82
CA LEU A 229 7.49 -3.88 4.29
C LEU A 229 7.81 -5.13 3.48
N ILE A 230 8.20 -4.97 2.21
CA ILE A 230 8.55 -6.07 1.31
C ILE A 230 10.03 -6.04 0.91
N ASN A 231 10.84 -5.29 1.65
CA ASN A 231 12.24 -5.11 1.32
C ASN A 231 12.98 -6.43 1.56
N PRO A 232 13.58 -7.03 0.53
CA PRO A 232 14.21 -8.33 0.64
C PRO A 232 15.41 -8.36 1.61
N ILE A 233 15.97 -7.20 1.97
CA ILE A 233 17.10 -7.11 2.91
C ILE A 233 16.70 -7.48 4.34
N TRP A 234 15.42 -7.31 4.71
CA TRP A 234 14.98 -7.59 6.07
C TRP A 234 14.89 -9.09 6.34
N PRO A 235 15.27 -9.53 7.55
CA PRO A 235 15.23 -10.93 7.89
C PRO A 235 13.79 -11.45 7.87
N ASP A 236 13.64 -12.76 7.62
CA ASP A 236 12.38 -13.45 7.86
C ASP A 236 12.04 -13.33 9.36
N ALA A 237 11.01 -12.51 9.65
CA ALA A 237 10.56 -12.20 10.99
C ALA A 237 9.15 -12.75 11.29
N GLN A 238 8.49 -13.36 10.31
CA GLN A 238 7.13 -13.87 10.47
C GLN A 238 7.07 -15.12 11.37
N PRO A 239 6.02 -15.27 12.20
CA PRO A 239 4.89 -14.35 12.38
C PRO A 239 5.12 -13.29 13.48
N TYR A 240 6.31 -13.23 14.08
CA TYR A 240 6.57 -12.45 15.30
C TYR A 240 6.67 -10.94 15.06
N ASP A 241 7.11 -10.52 13.87
CA ASP A 241 7.04 -9.14 13.38
C ASP A 241 5.65 -8.51 13.55
N THR A 242 4.59 -9.31 13.40
CA THR A 242 3.20 -8.87 13.61
C THR A 242 3.01 -8.23 14.98
N LEU A 243 3.61 -8.79 16.04
CA LEU A 243 3.50 -8.24 17.40
C LEU A 243 4.14 -6.84 17.47
N PHE A 244 5.27 -6.66 16.81
CA PHE A 244 5.98 -5.37 16.75
C PHE A 244 5.21 -4.34 15.93
N PHE A 245 4.62 -4.72 14.80
CA PHE A 245 3.75 -3.83 14.02
C PHE A 245 2.49 -3.45 14.79
N VAL A 246 1.85 -4.39 15.51
CA VAL A 246 0.70 -4.09 16.37
C VAL A 246 1.09 -3.11 17.47
N ALA A 247 2.21 -3.35 18.17
CA ALA A 247 2.71 -2.43 19.19
C ALA A 247 3.01 -1.04 18.62
N ALA A 248 3.69 -0.97 17.46
CA ALA A 248 3.98 0.29 16.78
C ALA A 248 2.70 1.03 16.38
N ALA A 249 1.68 0.32 15.89
CA ALA A 249 0.38 0.91 15.55
C ALA A 249 -0.30 1.53 16.78
N VAL A 250 -0.30 0.83 17.93
CA VAL A 250 -0.85 1.34 19.19
C VAL A 250 -0.10 2.59 19.65
N VAL A 251 1.23 2.57 19.63
CA VAL A 251 2.07 3.71 20.01
C VAL A 251 1.82 4.91 19.10
N ILE A 252 1.78 4.70 17.78
CA ILE A 252 1.51 5.76 16.81
C ILE A 252 0.11 6.34 17.01
N VAL A 253 -0.91 5.51 17.23
CA VAL A 253 -2.27 5.99 17.54
C VAL A 253 -2.29 6.79 18.84
N TRP A 254 -1.60 6.35 19.89
CA TRP A 254 -1.55 7.06 21.16
C TRP A 254 -0.98 8.48 21.03
N PHE A 255 0.15 8.62 20.33
CA PHE A 255 0.80 9.90 20.10
C PHE A 255 0.05 10.79 19.10
N ASN A 256 -0.72 10.20 18.18
CA ASN A 256 -1.49 10.92 17.15
C ASN A 256 -3.00 10.86 17.40
N ARG A 257 -3.44 10.61 18.65
CA ARG A 257 -4.83 10.26 18.98
C ARG A 257 -5.84 11.31 18.56
N GLU A 258 -5.48 12.59 18.65
CA GLU A 258 -6.36 13.68 18.21
C GLU A 258 -6.64 13.56 16.70
N ALA A 259 -5.61 13.53 15.86
CA ALA A 259 -5.76 13.34 14.42
C ALA A 259 -6.47 12.02 14.07
N MET A 260 -6.08 10.91 14.72
CA MET A 260 -6.57 9.57 14.39
C MET A 260 -8.03 9.32 14.82
N LEU A 261 -8.50 9.94 15.90
CA LEU A 261 -9.83 9.71 16.48
C LEU A 261 -10.86 10.79 16.15
N THR A 262 -10.44 11.99 15.74
CA THR A 262 -11.38 13.10 15.45
C THR A 262 -11.53 13.41 13.96
N GLY A 263 -10.57 12.99 13.13
CA GLY A 263 -10.53 13.35 11.72
C GLY A 263 -9.84 14.68 11.40
N VAL A 264 -9.31 15.35 12.42
CA VAL A 264 -8.43 16.51 12.21
C VAL A 264 -7.25 16.12 11.32
N ASN A 265 -7.02 16.87 10.25
CA ASN A 265 -6.01 16.62 9.21
C ASN A 265 -6.20 15.33 8.38
N ALA A 266 -7.38 14.69 8.43
CA ALA A 266 -7.67 13.55 7.59
C ALA A 266 -7.70 13.97 6.11
N VAL A 267 -6.91 13.30 5.27
CA VAL A 267 -6.89 13.55 3.83
C VAL A 267 -8.09 12.86 3.18
N THR A 268 -9.06 13.65 2.71
CA THR A 268 -10.31 13.16 2.10
C THR A 268 -10.38 13.39 0.59
N GLU A 269 -9.49 14.22 0.04
CA GLU A 269 -9.38 14.46 -1.38
C GLU A 269 -8.62 13.32 -2.07
N VAL A 270 -9.22 12.74 -3.11
CA VAL A 270 -8.54 11.78 -4.00
C VAL A 270 -7.66 12.54 -4.99
N ILE A 271 -8.24 13.55 -5.64
CA ILE A 271 -7.57 14.42 -6.59
C ILE A 271 -7.36 15.77 -5.91
N PRO A 272 -6.11 16.22 -5.70
CA PRO A 272 -5.85 17.54 -5.16
C PRO A 272 -6.52 18.61 -6.01
N THR A 273 -7.18 19.56 -5.33
CA THR A 273 -7.63 20.79 -5.99
C THR A 273 -6.43 21.61 -6.48
N ALA A 274 -6.60 22.35 -7.57
CA ALA A 274 -5.57 23.27 -8.03
C ALA A 274 -5.48 24.41 -7.00
N GLY A 275 -4.54 24.31 -6.05
CA GLY A 275 -4.16 25.47 -5.24
C GLY A 275 -3.54 26.55 -6.14
N PRO A 276 -3.69 27.84 -5.81
CA PRO A 276 -3.01 28.90 -6.54
C PRO A 276 -1.52 28.58 -6.58
N ALA A 277 -0.90 28.74 -7.76
CA ALA A 277 0.54 28.59 -7.92
C ALA A 277 1.23 29.33 -6.78
N HIS A 278 2.05 28.60 -6.02
CA HIS A 278 2.83 29.10 -4.90
C HIS A 278 3.34 30.53 -5.17
N GLU A 279 2.79 31.51 -4.45
CA GLU A 279 3.57 32.70 -4.13
C GLU A 279 4.78 32.18 -3.34
N VAL A 280 5.92 32.15 -4.02
CA VAL A 280 7.23 32.04 -3.40
C VAL A 280 7.41 33.29 -2.56
N ARG A 281 6.98 33.26 -1.30
CA ARG A 281 7.49 34.18 -0.28
C ARG A 281 8.70 33.53 0.36
N ALA A 282 9.85 33.84 -0.23
CA ALA A 282 11.11 34.04 0.50
C ALA A 282 10.99 35.38 1.27
N PRO A 283 11.77 35.65 2.34
CA PRO A 283 13.09 35.12 2.67
C PRO A 283 13.12 34.06 3.78
#